data_AF-A0A7C1STX0-F1
#
_entry.id   AF-A0A7C1STX0-F1
#
_cell.length_a   1.000
_cell.length_b   1.000
_cell.length_c   1.000
_cell.angle_alpha   90.00
_cell.angle_beta   90.00
_cell.angle_gamma   90.00
#
_symmetry.space_group_name_H-M   'P 1'
#
loop_
_entity.id
_entity.type
_entity.pdbx_description
1 polymer ?
#
loop_
_entity_poly.entity_id
_entity_poly.type
_entity_poly.pdbx_seq_one_letter_code
_entity_poly.pdbx_strand_id
1 'polypeptide(L)'
;MSGATFNQLIESVQGNNGVFEARVSASWLQGRAAFGGLIAALAVEAMRQAPEATHPLRAIQVLFSSPVAEGSVNIETQVLRQGRSVTTMRADLSQQGQICCSVMASFGASRSSTLAVSASSRPEVGPPEALESFPFIAGVVPDFLQNFEVRWAKGG
;
A
#
# COMPACT_ATOMS: atom_id res chain seq x y z
N MET A 1 -2.66 15.35 18.85
CA MET A 1 -1.38 15.39 18.11
C MET A 1 -1.67 14.77 16.75
N SER A 2 -1.51 15.49 15.64
CA SER A 2 -1.76 14.88 14.33
C SER A 2 -0.62 13.91 14.04
N GLY A 3 -0.96 12.64 13.82
CA GLY A 3 0.02 11.65 13.37
C GLY A 3 0.56 11.99 11.99
N ALA A 4 1.61 11.28 11.55
CA ALA A 4 2.17 11.46 10.22
C ALA A 4 1.12 11.16 9.14
N THR A 5 1.04 12.00 8.11
CA THR A 5 0.14 11.79 6.97
C THR A 5 0.65 10.68 6.05
N PHE A 6 -0.20 10.18 5.15
CA PHE A 6 0.19 9.17 4.16
C PHE A 6 1.41 9.62 3.35
N ASN A 7 1.37 10.83 2.80
CA ASN A 7 2.47 11.36 1.97
C ASN A 7 3.78 11.47 2.77
N GLN A 8 3.73 11.91 4.03
CA GLN A 8 4.93 11.99 4.88
C GLN A 8 5.56 10.61 5.14
N LEU A 9 4.75 9.56 5.20
CA LEU A 9 5.24 8.19 5.35
C LEU A 9 5.80 7.62 4.05
N ILE A 10 5.17 7.91 2.90
CA ILE A 10 5.70 7.55 1.57
C ILE A 10 7.04 8.26 1.31
N GLU A 11 7.13 9.55 1.59
CA GLU A 11 8.38 10.35 1.49
C GLU A 11 9.46 9.89 2.48
N SER A 12 9.10 9.11 3.50
CA SER A 12 10.06 8.54 4.44
C SER A 12 10.83 7.35 3.88
N VAL A 13 10.41 6.79 2.74
CA VAL A 13 11.09 5.68 2.07
C VAL A 13 12.41 6.20 1.48
N GLN A 14 13.51 5.92 2.17
CA GLN A 14 14.85 6.39 1.81
C GLN A 14 15.82 5.22 1.72
N GLY A 15 16.71 5.28 0.74
CA GLY A 15 17.67 4.20 0.50
C GLY A 15 18.19 4.21 -0.92
N ASN A 16 18.92 3.17 -1.28
CA ASN A 16 19.45 2.97 -2.62
C ASN A 16 19.83 1.50 -2.84
N ASN A 17 20.13 1.14 -4.09
CA ASN A 17 20.66 -0.18 -4.45
C ASN A 17 19.81 -1.36 -3.91
N GLY A 18 18.50 -1.18 -3.90
CA GLY A 18 17.55 -2.20 -3.46
C GLY A 18 17.36 -2.31 -1.94
N VAL A 19 18.02 -1.48 -1.13
CA VAL A 19 17.86 -1.48 0.33
C VAL A 19 17.34 -0.12 0.78
N PHE A 20 16.23 -0.13 1.52
CA PHE A 20 15.53 1.07 1.97
C PHE A 20 15.08 0.94 3.42
N GLU A 21 14.84 2.08 4.03
CA GLU A 21 14.21 2.24 5.33
C GLU A 21 12.99 3.15 5.17
N ALA A 22 11.93 2.88 5.93
CA ALA A 22 10.76 3.75 6.02
C ALA A 22 10.24 3.82 7.45
N ARG A 23 9.30 4.74 7.71
CA ARG A 23 8.66 4.89 9.02
C ARG A 23 7.21 4.44 9.00
N VAL A 24 6.78 3.86 10.12
CA VAL A 24 5.38 3.58 10.46
C VAL A 24 5.04 4.39 11.71
N SER A 25 3.91 5.11 11.67
CA SER A 25 3.42 5.95 12.77
C SER A 25 2.30 5.23 13.54
N ALA A 26 2.20 5.43 14.87
CA ALA A 26 1.09 4.93 15.70
C ALA A 26 -0.30 5.22 15.09
N SER A 27 -0.46 6.40 14.47
CA SER A 27 -1.72 6.82 13.84
C SER A 27 -2.17 5.95 12.66
N TRP A 28 -1.35 5.02 12.20
CA TRP A 28 -1.62 4.08 11.11
C TRP A 28 -1.75 2.63 11.58
N LEU A 29 -1.82 2.41 12.89
CA LEU A 29 -2.00 1.07 13.45
C LEU A 29 -3.47 0.64 13.52
N GLN A 30 -3.65 -0.67 13.55
CA GLN A 30 -4.84 -1.38 14.00
C GLN A 30 -4.40 -2.31 15.14
N GLY A 31 -4.55 -1.84 16.37
CA GLY A 31 -3.99 -2.52 17.54
C GLY A 31 -2.46 -2.49 17.50
N ARG A 32 -1.82 -3.66 17.37
CA ARG A 32 -0.34 -3.78 17.38
C ARG A 32 0.30 -3.81 16.00
N ALA A 33 -0.50 -3.80 14.93
CA ALA A 33 -0.01 -3.95 13.55
C ALA A 33 -0.42 -2.75 12.70
N ALA A 34 0.45 -2.31 11.81
CA ALA A 34 0.16 -1.30 10.81
C ALA A 34 -0.94 -1.76 9.86
N PHE A 35 -1.75 -0.82 9.38
CA PHE A 35 -2.69 -1.05 8.30
C PHE A 35 -1.96 -1.62 7.07
N GLY A 36 -2.38 -2.81 6.62
CA GLY A 36 -1.68 -3.53 5.54
C GLY A 36 -1.58 -2.76 4.23
N GLY A 37 -2.53 -1.86 3.94
CA GLY A 37 -2.46 -0.98 2.77
C GLY A 37 -1.30 0.01 2.82
N LEU A 38 -0.94 0.52 4.01
CA LEU A 38 0.25 1.38 4.19
C LEU A 38 1.52 0.57 3.92
N ILE A 39 1.63 -0.63 4.50
CA ILE A 39 2.80 -1.50 4.33
C ILE A 39 3.02 -1.87 2.86
N ALA A 40 1.93 -2.21 2.14
CA ALA A 40 1.98 -2.47 0.72
C ALA A 40 2.40 -1.22 -0.09
N ALA A 41 1.93 -0.03 0.30
CA ALA A 41 2.30 1.22 -0.36
C ALA A 41 3.79 1.57 -0.17
N LEU A 42 4.33 1.41 1.04
CA LEU A 42 5.77 1.60 1.32
C LEU A 42 6.65 0.65 0.48
N ALA A 43 6.22 -0.61 0.35
CA ALA A 43 6.90 -1.60 -0.49
C ALA A 43 6.93 -1.20 -1.97
N VAL A 44 5.78 -0.75 -2.50
CA VAL A 44 5.66 -0.28 -3.88
C VAL A 44 6.50 0.98 -4.10
N GLU A 45 6.51 1.91 -3.15
CA GLU A 45 7.34 3.11 -3.24
C GLU A 45 8.83 2.76 -3.32
N ALA A 46 9.31 1.86 -2.45
CA ALA A 46 10.69 1.38 -2.52
C ALA A 46 11.02 0.75 -3.88
N MET A 47 10.13 -0.11 -4.40
CA MET A 47 10.29 -0.71 -5.73
C MET A 47 10.32 0.33 -6.87
N ARG A 48 9.57 1.43 -6.74
CA ARG A 48 9.55 2.51 -7.75
C ARG A 48 10.85 3.29 -7.83
N GLN A 49 11.69 3.24 -6.82
CA GLN A 49 13.02 3.86 -6.84
C GLN A 49 14.03 3.04 -7.68
N ALA A 50 13.68 1.83 -8.12
CA ALA A 50 14.48 1.06 -9.06
C ALA A 50 14.36 1.61 -10.50
N PRO A 51 15.47 1.76 -11.25
CA PRO A 51 15.44 2.24 -12.63
C PRO A 51 14.55 1.41 -13.59
N GLU A 52 14.33 0.14 -13.28
CA GLU A 52 13.53 -0.80 -14.09
C GLU A 52 12.02 -0.63 -13.91
N ALA A 53 11.58 0.05 -12.84
CA ALA A 53 10.17 0.25 -12.47
C ALA A 53 9.51 1.42 -13.22
N THR A 54 9.75 1.53 -14.53
CA THR A 54 9.34 2.67 -15.36
C THR A 54 7.86 2.66 -15.76
N HIS A 55 7.15 1.56 -15.50
CA HIS A 55 5.77 1.36 -15.94
C HIS A 55 4.77 1.44 -14.78
N PRO A 56 3.47 1.68 -15.06
CA PRO A 56 2.43 1.63 -14.02
C PRO A 56 2.35 0.25 -13.34
N LEU A 57 2.00 0.24 -12.05
CA LEU A 57 1.70 -0.99 -11.31
C LEU A 57 0.42 -1.60 -11.88
N ARG A 58 0.45 -2.89 -12.24
CA ARG A 58 -0.68 -3.63 -12.82
C ARG A 58 -1.23 -4.71 -11.89
N ALA A 59 -0.36 -5.31 -11.10
CA ALA A 59 -0.74 -6.33 -10.13
C ALA A 59 0.19 -6.26 -8.92
N ILE A 60 -0.35 -6.60 -7.77
CA ILE A 60 0.36 -6.75 -6.52
C ILE A 60 -0.18 -7.99 -5.79
N GLN A 61 0.72 -8.76 -5.22
CA GLN A 61 0.40 -9.82 -4.25
C GLN A 61 1.15 -9.51 -2.97
N VAL A 62 0.45 -9.54 -1.84
CA VAL A 62 1.01 -9.22 -0.53
C VAL A 62 0.79 -10.40 0.40
N LEU A 63 1.86 -10.86 1.03
CA LEU A 63 1.85 -11.87 2.08
C LEU A 63 2.26 -11.21 3.40
N PHE A 64 1.36 -11.18 4.38
CA PHE A 64 1.65 -10.71 5.73
C PHE A 64 1.99 -11.93 6.61
N SER A 65 3.25 -12.07 6.99
CA SER A 65 3.75 -13.19 7.82
C SER A 65 3.77 -12.84 9.32
N SER A 66 3.96 -11.57 9.67
CA SER A 66 3.98 -11.11 11.06
C SER A 66 3.61 -9.62 11.15
N PRO A 67 3.24 -9.10 12.33
CA PRO A 67 2.82 -7.70 12.45
C PRO A 67 4.00 -6.74 12.23
N VAL A 68 3.76 -5.66 11.49
CA VAL A 68 4.66 -4.50 11.46
C VAL A 68 4.18 -3.50 12.51
N ALA A 69 4.98 -3.26 13.53
CA ALA A 69 4.69 -2.31 14.60
C ALA A 69 5.08 -0.87 14.20
N GLU A 70 4.74 0.10 15.04
CA GLU A 70 5.26 1.47 14.93
C GLU A 70 6.79 1.48 14.93
N GLY A 71 7.37 2.44 14.20
CA GLY A 71 8.81 2.68 14.13
C GLY A 71 9.38 2.45 12.74
N SER A 72 10.68 2.19 12.69
CA SER A 72 11.40 1.94 11.44
C SER A 72 11.07 0.56 10.87
N VAL A 73 10.99 0.46 9.54
CA VAL A 73 10.87 -0.80 8.80
C VAL A 73 11.91 -0.81 7.69
N ASN A 74 12.65 -1.91 7.59
CA ASN A 74 13.60 -2.13 6.50
C ASN A 74 12.87 -2.75 5.32
N ILE A 75 13.25 -2.38 4.10
CA ILE A 75 12.65 -2.85 2.85
C ILE A 75 13.78 -3.26 1.91
N GLU A 76 13.81 -4.53 1.54
CA GLU A 76 14.73 -5.05 0.52
C GLU A 76 13.95 -5.36 -0.75
N THR A 77 14.36 -4.78 -1.87
CA THR A 77 13.71 -4.95 -3.17
C THR A 77 14.61 -5.70 -4.15
N GLN A 78 13.98 -6.48 -5.02
CA GLN A 78 14.67 -7.26 -6.03
C GLN A 78 13.89 -7.24 -7.35
N VAL A 79 14.57 -6.93 -8.45
CA VAL A 79 14.05 -7.20 -9.80
C VAL A 79 14.16 -8.69 -10.07
N LEU A 80 13.01 -9.36 -10.27
CA LEU A 80 12.96 -10.79 -10.57
C LEU A 80 13.10 -11.05 -12.07
N ARG A 81 12.52 -10.16 -12.89
CA ARG A 81 12.57 -10.23 -14.35
C ARG A 81 12.32 -8.85 -14.94
N GLN A 82 13.17 -8.45 -15.87
CA GLN A 82 12.98 -7.26 -16.71
C GLN A 82 12.69 -7.70 -18.14
N GLY A 83 11.51 -7.37 -18.65
CA GLY A 83 11.14 -7.53 -20.06
C GLY A 83 10.92 -6.17 -20.73
N ARG A 84 10.65 -6.18 -22.04
CA ARG A 84 10.39 -4.96 -22.81
C ARG A 84 9.17 -4.17 -22.33
N SER A 85 8.15 -4.85 -21.81
CA SER A 85 6.86 -4.23 -21.46
C SER A 85 6.42 -4.52 -20.04
N VAL A 86 7.09 -5.43 -19.34
CA VAL A 86 6.73 -5.86 -17.99
C VAL A 86 8.01 -6.07 -17.19
N THR A 87 8.06 -5.46 -16.00
CA THR A 87 9.06 -5.72 -14.97
C THR A 87 8.35 -6.32 -13.77
N THR A 88 8.82 -7.48 -13.30
CA THR A 88 8.32 -8.11 -12.06
C THR A 88 9.34 -7.97 -10.97
N MET A 89 8.89 -7.57 -9.78
CA MET A 89 9.75 -7.27 -8.64
C MET A 89 9.20 -7.93 -7.36
N ARG A 90 10.09 -8.11 -6.38
CA ARG A 90 9.76 -8.48 -5.01
C ARG A 90 10.24 -7.38 -4.07
N ALA A 91 9.54 -7.18 -2.96
CA ALA A 91 10.01 -6.45 -1.80
C ALA A 91 9.74 -7.26 -0.52
N ASP A 92 10.74 -7.40 0.35
CA ASP A 92 10.58 -7.97 1.68
C ASP A 92 10.73 -6.85 2.73
N LEU A 93 9.75 -6.74 3.61
CA LEU A 93 9.74 -5.77 4.71
C LEU A 93 10.04 -6.49 6.02
N SER A 94 10.98 -5.97 6.79
CA SER A 94 11.41 -6.57 8.05
C SER A 94 11.49 -5.55 9.18
N GLN A 95 11.21 -6.03 10.39
CA GLN A 95 11.47 -5.33 11.63
C GLN A 95 12.22 -6.25 12.59
N GLN A 96 13.18 -5.69 13.33
CA GLN A 96 13.96 -6.44 14.33
C GLN A 96 14.61 -7.72 13.74
N GLY A 97 15.01 -7.66 12.46
CA GLY A 97 15.64 -8.78 11.76
C GLY A 97 14.69 -9.92 11.34
N GLN A 98 13.38 -9.73 11.41
CA GLN A 98 12.38 -10.73 10.98
C GLN A 98 11.54 -10.19 9.82
N ILE A 99 11.32 -11.02 8.78
CA ILE A 99 10.44 -10.64 7.67
C ILE A 99 8.98 -10.64 8.16
N CYS A 100 8.33 -9.49 8.04
CA CYS A 100 6.94 -9.27 8.42
C CYS A 100 6.00 -9.32 7.22
N CYS A 101 6.49 -8.92 6.05
CA CYS A 101 5.68 -8.86 4.85
C CYS A 101 6.54 -9.11 3.60
N SER A 102 6.02 -9.86 2.64
CA SER A 102 6.60 -10.02 1.31
C SER A 102 5.61 -9.56 0.25
N VAL A 103 6.07 -8.73 -0.68
CA VAL A 103 5.28 -8.15 -1.75
C VAL A 103 5.86 -8.57 -3.09
N MET A 104 5.02 -9.05 -4.00
CA MET A 104 5.36 -9.22 -5.41
C MET A 104 4.55 -8.25 -6.24
N ALA A 105 5.20 -7.57 -7.17
CA ALA A 105 4.59 -6.56 -8.02
C ALA A 105 4.92 -6.77 -9.50
N SER A 106 3.97 -6.40 -10.36
CA SER A 106 4.16 -6.35 -11.80
C SER A 106 3.93 -4.92 -12.31
N PHE A 107 4.97 -4.32 -12.87
CA PHE A 107 4.95 -3.00 -13.51
C PHE A 107 4.89 -3.20 -15.02
N GLY A 108 3.82 -2.72 -15.66
CA GLY A 108 3.52 -3.07 -17.05
C GLY A 108 3.05 -1.91 -17.92
N ALA A 109 3.63 -1.79 -19.11
CA ALA A 109 3.23 -0.80 -20.11
C ALA A 109 1.76 -0.99 -20.54
N SER A 110 1.08 0.11 -20.85
CA SER A 110 -0.24 0.03 -21.49
C SER A 110 -0.11 -0.60 -22.89
N ARG A 111 -1.09 -1.41 -23.28
CA ARG A 111 -1.17 -2.03 -24.61
C ARG A 111 -2.50 -1.66 -25.26
N SER A 112 -2.45 -1.11 -26.46
CA SER A 112 -3.66 -0.90 -27.27
C SER A 112 -4.28 -2.26 -27.62
N SER A 113 -5.59 -2.38 -27.41
CA SER A 113 -6.38 -3.56 -27.74
C SER A 113 -7.43 -3.19 -28.77
N THR A 114 -7.60 -4.02 -29.80
CA THR A 114 -8.72 -3.91 -30.74
C THR A 114 -10.03 -4.41 -30.14
N LEU A 115 -9.96 -5.20 -29.06
CA LEU A 115 -11.11 -5.62 -28.28
C LEU A 115 -11.35 -4.64 -27.13
N ALA A 116 -12.55 -4.07 -27.09
CA ALA A 116 -13.04 -3.28 -25.97
C ALA A 116 -14.20 -4.03 -25.32
N VAL A 117 -13.97 -4.58 -24.13
CA VAL A 117 -15.00 -5.25 -23.32
C VAL A 117 -15.48 -4.26 -22.28
N SER A 118 -16.76 -3.93 -22.29
CA SER A 118 -17.36 -3.08 -21.26
C SER A 118 -17.30 -3.76 -19.91
N ALA A 119 -16.83 -3.04 -18.89
CA ALA A 119 -16.94 -3.49 -17.51
C ALA A 119 -18.42 -3.58 -17.11
N SER A 120 -18.73 -4.44 -16.13
CA SER A 120 -20.04 -4.44 -15.49
C SER A 120 -20.36 -3.05 -14.92
N SER A 121 -21.64 -2.68 -14.92
CA SER A 121 -22.08 -1.43 -14.31
C SER A 121 -21.69 -1.40 -12.83
N ARG A 122 -21.24 -0.24 -12.36
CA ARG A 122 -21.05 -0.01 -10.92
C ARG A 122 -22.40 -0.19 -10.19
N PRO A 123 -22.41 -0.65 -8.93
CA PRO A 123 -23.64 -0.70 -8.14
C PRO A 123 -24.29 0.67 -8.01
N GLU A 124 -25.62 0.70 -8.00
CA GLU A 124 -26.39 1.91 -7.70
C GLU A 124 -26.33 2.21 -6.19
N VAL A 125 -25.71 3.34 -5.86
CA VAL A 125 -25.56 3.93 -4.53
C VAL A 125 -25.68 5.45 -4.65
N GLY A 126 -26.18 6.11 -3.60
CA GLY A 126 -26.31 7.57 -3.56
C GLY A 126 -24.95 8.29 -3.60
N PRO A 127 -24.93 9.61 -3.84
CA PRO A 127 -23.71 10.39 -3.76
C PRO A 127 -23.15 10.37 -2.31
N PRO A 128 -21.81 10.47 -2.13
CA PRO A 128 -21.19 10.38 -0.80
C PRO A 128 -21.83 11.33 0.22
N GLU A 129 -22.20 12.55 -0.17
CA GLU A 129 -22.77 13.58 0.68
C GLU A 129 -24.10 13.15 1.33
N ALA A 130 -24.83 12.24 0.69
CA ALA A 130 -26.11 11.69 1.16
C ALA A 130 -25.96 10.39 1.97
N LEU A 131 -24.74 9.85 2.08
CA LEU A 131 -24.46 8.62 2.83
C LEU A 131 -24.06 8.92 4.27
N GLU A 132 -24.40 8.00 5.18
CA GLU A 132 -24.02 8.09 6.59
C GLU A 132 -22.50 8.03 6.73
N SER A 133 -21.94 9.04 7.42
CA SER A 133 -20.52 9.07 7.75
C SER A 133 -20.23 8.06 8.85
N PHE A 134 -19.13 7.33 8.70
CA PHE A 134 -18.61 6.46 9.74
C PHE A 134 -17.68 7.27 10.67
N PRO A 135 -18.11 7.62 11.89
CA PRO A 135 -17.31 8.47 12.76
C PRO A 135 -16.13 7.71 13.35
N PHE A 136 -15.00 8.39 13.50
CA PHE A 136 -13.89 7.87 14.28
C PHE A 136 -14.17 8.02 15.77
N ILE A 137 -14.09 6.92 16.52
CA ILE A 137 -14.23 6.89 17.98
C ILE A 137 -12.95 6.28 18.56
N ALA A 138 -12.15 7.11 19.25
CA ALA A 138 -10.89 6.69 19.84
C ALA A 138 -11.07 5.51 20.81
N GLY A 139 -10.22 4.49 20.68
CA GLY A 139 -10.27 3.27 21.50
C GLY A 139 -11.33 2.24 21.09
N VAL A 140 -12.21 2.57 20.13
CA VAL A 140 -13.21 1.63 19.58
C VAL A 140 -12.89 1.32 18.11
N VAL A 141 -12.66 2.36 17.32
CA VAL A 141 -12.32 2.27 15.90
C VAL A 141 -10.79 2.18 15.75
N PRO A 142 -10.26 1.32 14.86
CA PRO A 142 -8.82 1.30 14.55
C PRO A 142 -8.25 2.67 14.19
N ASP A 143 -7.09 3.02 14.75
CA ASP A 143 -6.49 4.35 14.62
C ASP A 143 -6.25 4.76 13.17
N PHE A 144 -5.87 3.83 12.29
CA PHE A 144 -5.62 4.14 10.88
C PHE A 144 -6.83 4.73 10.15
N LEU A 145 -8.06 4.43 10.59
CA LEU A 145 -9.28 4.93 9.95
C LEU A 145 -9.47 6.44 10.13
N GLN A 146 -8.80 7.07 11.10
CA GLN A 146 -8.80 8.54 11.21
C GLN A 146 -8.15 9.23 10.00
N ASN A 147 -7.39 8.49 9.18
CA ASN A 147 -6.76 8.98 7.96
C ASN A 147 -7.66 8.81 6.71
N PHE A 148 -8.90 8.36 6.89
CA PHE A 148 -9.87 8.13 5.82
C PHE A 148 -11.20 8.82 6.14
N GLU A 149 -11.84 9.42 5.13
CA GLU A 149 -13.26 9.73 5.20
C GLU A 149 -14.05 8.52 4.70
N VAL A 150 -14.77 7.86 5.60
CA VAL A 150 -15.55 6.65 5.28
C VAL A 150 -17.03 6.96 5.35
N ARG A 151 -17.78 6.50 4.35
CA ARG A 151 -19.25 6.61 4.30
C ARG A 151 -19.88 5.28 3.90
N TRP A 152 -20.91 4.86 4.62
CA TRP A 152 -21.55 3.56 4.42
C TRP A 152 -22.56 3.59 3.27
N ALA A 153 -22.32 2.76 2.25
CA ALA A 153 -23.22 2.63 1.11
C ALA A 153 -24.18 1.43 1.24
N LYS A 154 -23.65 0.25 1.57
CA LYS A 154 -24.37 -1.03 1.76
C LYS A 154 -23.54 -1.94 2.70
N GLY A 155 -24.17 -2.93 3.32
CA GLY A 155 -23.49 -4.03 4.04
C GLY A 155 -23.13 -3.73 5.51
N GLY A 156 -24.15 -3.54 6.35
CA GLY A 156 -23.99 -3.41 7.81
C GLY A 156 -23.71 -4.74 8.50
#